data_AF-A0A8X6HU87-F1
#
_entry.id   AF-A0A8X6HU87-F1
#
_cell.length_a   1.000
_cell.length_b   1.000
_cell.length_c   1.000
_cell.angle_alpha   90.00
_cell.angle_beta   90.00
_cell.angle_gamma   90.00
#
_symmetry.space_group_name_H-M   'P 1'
#
loop_
_entity.id
_entity.type
_entity.pdbx_description
1 polymer ?
#
loop_
_entity_poly.entity_id
_entity_poly.type
_entity_poly.pdbx_seq_one_letter_code
_entity_poly.pdbx_strand_id
1 'polypeptide(L)'
;MLFTNICDVAEGIPVDSQHLVNLVCCTQLLLREIQKCKLLVMAHPMDMTSFYERRPRSSGVAVLDKLILWRPPLHDYHQEELISIQRDYEAVKRHVERNVGLHASRSR
;
A
#
# COMPACT_ATOMS: atom_id res chain seq x y z
N MET A 1 4.45 27.64 7.15
CA MET A 1 3.26 26.77 7.13
C MET A 1 3.64 25.54 6.31
N LEU A 2 3.81 24.30 6.78
CA LEU A 2 3.25 23.53 7.88
C LEU A 2 4.30 22.49 8.32
N PHE A 3 4.94 22.67 9.48
CA PHE A 3 5.67 21.59 10.18
C PHE A 3 5.16 21.42 11.61
N THR A 4 4.04 22.07 11.94
CA THR A 4 3.32 21.89 13.20
C THR A 4 2.59 20.56 13.17
N ASN A 5 2.80 19.76 14.21
CA ASN A 5 2.19 18.46 14.50
C ASN A 5 2.82 17.21 13.85
N ILE A 6 4.03 16.87 14.34
CA ILE A 6 4.48 15.47 14.38
C ILE A 6 3.66 14.66 15.39
N CYS A 7 3.13 15.29 16.44
CA CYS A 7 2.28 14.64 17.44
C CYS A 7 1.16 15.59 17.93
N ASP A 8 0.06 15.75 17.18
CA ASP A 8 -1.23 16.19 17.78
C ASP A 8 -1.93 14.98 18.44
N VAL A 9 -1.12 14.10 19.03
CA VAL A 9 -1.56 12.85 19.61
C VAL A 9 -1.90 13.14 21.05
N ALA A 10 -3.14 13.59 21.30
CA ALA A 10 -3.98 13.10 22.40
C ALA A 10 -5.22 13.98 22.67
N GLU A 11 -6.05 14.29 21.67
CA GLU A 11 -7.49 14.41 21.97
C GLU A 11 -8.10 13.01 21.94
N GLY A 12 -8.28 12.40 23.11
CA GLY A 12 -9.11 11.21 23.29
C GLY A 12 -8.42 9.84 23.38
N ILE A 13 -7.08 9.78 23.41
CA ILE A 13 -6.37 8.53 23.75
C ILE A 13 -6.13 8.53 25.27
N PRO A 14 -6.57 7.51 26.03
CA PRO A 14 -6.21 7.41 27.44
C PRO A 14 -4.68 7.34 27.53
N VAL A 15 -4.10 8.37 28.16
CA VAL A 15 -2.66 8.67 28.23
C VAL A 15 -1.90 7.67 29.13
N ASP A 16 -2.53 6.59 29.56
CA ASP A 16 -2.06 5.73 30.64
C ASP A 16 -0.93 4.77 30.23
N SER A 17 -0.53 4.73 28.94
CA SER A 17 0.58 3.90 28.47
C SER A 17 1.37 4.57 27.34
N GLN A 18 2.62 4.97 27.64
CA GLN A 18 3.59 5.51 26.68
C GLN A 18 3.77 4.60 25.45
N HIS A 19 3.67 3.28 25.64
CA HIS A 19 3.77 2.31 24.55
C HIS A 19 2.62 2.44 23.54
N LEU A 20 1.40 2.74 24.00
CA LEU A 20 0.25 2.94 23.14
C LEU A 20 0.38 4.24 22.34
N VAL A 21 0.85 5.32 22.97
CA VAL A 21 1.14 6.60 22.30
C VAL A 21 2.19 6.42 21.20
N ASN A 22 3.29 5.74 21.51
CA ASN A 22 4.34 5.45 20.53
C ASN A 22 3.82 4.59 19.37
N LEU A 23 3.01 3.56 19.66
CA LEU A 23 2.40 2.71 18.64
C LEU A 23 1.51 3.52 17.69
N VAL A 24 0.64 4.38 18.24
CA VAL A 24 -0.25 5.23 17.43
C VAL A 24 0.57 6.20 16.58
N CYS A 25 1.57 6.87 17.16
CA CYS A 25 2.44 7.80 16.44
C CYS A 25 3.21 7.09 15.30
N CYS A 26 3.89 5.98 15.59
CA CYS A 26 4.61 5.20 14.59
C CYS A 26 3.68 4.73 13.46
N THR A 27 2.45 4.34 13.78
CA THR A 27 1.53 3.86 12.74
C THR A 27 0.96 5.01 11.89
N GLN A 28 0.74 6.19 12.47
CA GLN A 28 0.38 7.39 11.70
C GLN A 28 1.52 7.81 10.75
N LEU A 29 2.77 7.73 11.21
CA LEU A 29 3.94 7.96 10.35
C LEU A 29 4.01 6.94 9.22
N LEU A 30 3.82 5.65 9.52
CA LEU A 30 3.79 4.59 8.52
C LEU A 30 2.69 4.82 7.47
N LEU A 31 1.48 5.20 7.88
CA LEU A 31 0.38 5.51 6.94
C LEU A 31 0.73 6.65 5.98
N ARG A 32 1.43 7.69 6.47
CA ARG A 32 1.94 8.79 5.62
C ARG A 32 2.99 8.30 4.63
N GLU A 33 3.91 7.44 5.06
CA GLU A 33 4.93 6.88 4.16
C GLU A 33 4.31 5.95 3.09
N ILE A 34 3.32 5.11 3.44
CA ILE A 34 2.60 4.27 2.47
C ILE A 34 1.93 5.14 1.39
N GLN A 35 1.34 6.28 1.76
CA GLN A 35 0.78 7.22 0.79
C GLN A 35 1.84 7.81 -0.14
N LYS A 36 3.04 8.12 0.37
CA LYS A 36 4.16 8.56 -0.47
C LYS A 36 4.62 7.47 -1.43
N CYS A 37 4.65 6.20 -1.00
CA CYS A 37 4.93 5.06 -1.89
C CYS A 37 3.91 5.00 -3.04
N LYS A 38 2.62 5.18 -2.74
CA LYS A 38 1.57 5.25 -3.79
C LYS A 38 1.85 6.37 -4.79
N LEU A 39 2.15 7.58 -4.30
CA LEU A 39 2.47 8.73 -5.16
C LEU A 39 3.72 8.49 -6.00
N LEU A 40 4.75 7.83 -5.44
CA LEU A 40 5.96 7.47 -6.16
C LEU A 40 5.65 6.55 -7.33
N VAL A 41 4.86 5.48 -7.10
CA VAL A 41 4.46 4.53 -8.14
C VAL A 41 3.59 5.22 -9.20
N MET A 42 2.67 6.11 -8.80
CA MET A 42 1.89 6.91 -9.75
C MET A 42 2.75 7.82 -10.62
N ALA A 43 3.80 8.43 -10.05
CA ALA A 43 4.72 9.31 -10.76
C ALA A 43 5.72 8.54 -11.65
N HIS A 44 6.04 7.29 -11.29
CA HIS A 44 6.99 6.43 -11.99
C HIS A 44 6.31 5.10 -12.34
N PRO A 45 5.56 5.05 -13.47
CA PRO A 45 4.86 3.86 -13.89
C PRO A 45 5.81 2.66 -14.02
N MET A 46 5.32 1.47 -13.66
CA MET A 46 6.13 0.27 -13.69
C MET A 46 6.34 -0.19 -15.14
N ASP A 47 7.59 -0.18 -15.60
CA ASP A 47 7.96 -0.65 -16.94
C ASP A 47 8.33 -2.14 -16.92
N MET A 48 7.43 -2.96 -17.48
CA MET A 48 7.60 -4.42 -17.58
C MET A 48 8.01 -4.88 -18.99
N THR A 49 8.36 -3.98 -19.89
CA THR A 49 8.77 -4.32 -21.28
C THR A 49 9.92 -5.31 -21.29
N SER A 50 10.99 -5.02 -20.53
CA SER A 50 12.16 -5.89 -20.42
C SER A 50 11.85 -7.29 -19.87
N PHE A 51 10.88 -7.39 -18.96
CA PHE A 51 10.42 -8.66 -18.42
C PHE A 51 9.70 -9.50 -19.49
N TYR A 52 8.83 -8.88 -20.30
CA TYR A 52 8.13 -9.56 -21.38
C TYR A 52 9.04 -9.94 -22.55
N GLU A 53 10.08 -9.16 -22.83
CA GLU A 53 11.07 -9.48 -23.88
C GLU A 53 11.96 -10.67 -23.50
N ARG A 54 12.33 -10.77 -22.22
CA ARG A 54 13.24 -11.83 -21.73
C ARG A 54 12.52 -13.11 -21.35
N ARG A 55 11.19 -13.09 -21.21
CA ARG A 55 10.41 -14.28 -20.88
C ARG A 55 10.52 -15.28 -22.04
N PRO A 56 11.06 -16.50 -21.82
CA PRO A 56 11.13 -17.50 -22.88
C PRO A 56 9.73 -17.79 -23.39
N ARG A 57 9.42 -17.36 -24.61
CA ARG A 57 8.20 -17.78 -25.29
C ARG A 57 8.41 -19.24 -25.65
N SER A 58 7.66 -20.15 -25.04
CA SER A 58 7.69 -21.55 -25.44
C SER A 58 7.35 -21.63 -26.94
N SER A 59 8.14 -22.41 -27.68
CA SER A 59 8.15 -22.43 -29.15
C SER A 59 6.78 -22.70 -29.78
N GLY A 60 5.83 -23.33 -29.06
CA GLY A 60 4.45 -23.52 -29.51
C GLY A 60 3.57 -22.26 -29.50
N VAL A 61 3.80 -21.30 -28.59
CA VAL A 61 3.03 -20.04 -28.52
C VAL A 61 3.47 -19.06 -29.61
N ALA A 62 4.74 -19.11 -30.03
CA ALA A 62 5.26 -18.23 -31.09
C ALA A 62 4.61 -18.49 -32.46
N VAL A 63 4.23 -19.74 -32.76
CA VAL A 63 3.50 -20.11 -34.00
C VAL A 63 2.03 -19.71 -33.90
N LEU A 64 1.40 -19.88 -32.73
CA LEU A 64 0.02 -19.44 -32.48
C LEU A 64 -0.12 -17.91 -32.45
N ASP A 65 0.92 -17.17 -32.06
CA ASP A 65 1.00 -15.70 -32.11
C ASP A 65 0.84 -15.15 -33.54
N LYS A 66 1.05 -15.98 -34.58
CA LYS A 66 0.84 -15.64 -36.00
C LYS A 66 -0.52 -16.12 -36.54
N LEU A 67 -1.21 -17.00 -35.81
CA LEU A 67 -2.46 -17.66 -36.23
C LEU A 67 -3.70 -17.16 -35.47
N ILE A 68 -3.52 -16.64 -34.25
CA ILE A 68 -4.62 -16.19 -33.39
C ILE A 68 -4.76 -14.67 -33.49
N LEU A 69 -5.91 -14.20 -33.99
CA LEU A 69 -6.31 -12.80 -34.13
C LEU A 69 -6.48 -12.05 -32.80
N TRP A 70 -6.49 -12.78 -31.67
CA TRP A 70 -6.73 -12.24 -30.34
C TRP A 70 -5.59 -12.62 -29.38
N ARG A 71 -4.90 -11.61 -28.86
CA ARG A 71 -3.91 -11.76 -27.79
C ARG A 71 -4.56 -11.34 -26.47
N PRO A 72 -4.46 -12.14 -25.39
CA PRO A 72 -4.87 -11.70 -24.06
C PRO A 72 -4.17 -10.37 -23.72
N PRO A 73 -4.86 -9.40 -23.09
CA PRO A 73 -4.21 -8.19 -22.61
C PRO A 73 -3.02 -8.54 -21.73
N LEU A 74 -1.94 -7.74 -21.84
CA LEU A 74 -0.83 -7.84 -20.91
C LEU A 74 -1.33 -7.55 -19.50
N HIS A 75 -0.76 -8.26 -18.52
CA HIS A 75 -1.08 -8.03 -17.12
C HIS A 75 -0.59 -6.65 -16.69
N ASP A 76 -1.48 -5.84 -16.11
CA ASP A 76 -1.17 -4.49 -15.69
C ASP A 76 -0.58 -4.50 -14.27
N TYR A 77 0.73 -4.79 -14.19
CA TYR A 77 1.48 -4.78 -12.93
C TYR A 77 1.49 -3.42 -12.24
N HIS A 78 1.37 -2.33 -13.01
CA HIS A 78 1.32 -0.99 -12.44
C HIS A 78 0.02 -0.78 -11.66
N GLN A 79 -1.13 -1.15 -12.23
CA GLN A 79 -2.40 -1.12 -11.52
C GLN A 79 -2.45 -2.09 -10.35
N GLU A 80 -1.89 -3.30 -10.50
CA GLU A 80 -1.82 -4.27 -9.41
C GLU A 80 -1.06 -3.70 -8.20
N GLU A 81 0.08 -3.05 -8.42
CA GLU A 81 0.88 -2.45 -7.37
C GLU A 81 0.12 -1.33 -6.65
N LEU A 82 -0.58 -0.46 -7.39
CA LEU A 82 -1.42 0.59 -6.80
C LEU A 82 -2.54 0.03 -5.92
N ILE A 83 -3.17 -1.07 -6.36
CA ILE A 83 -4.19 -1.78 -5.59
C ILE A 83 -3.59 -2.42 -4.34
N SER A 84 -2.39 -3.00 -4.46
CA SER A 84 -1.69 -3.62 -3.34
C SER A 84 -1.35 -2.60 -2.25
N ILE A 85 -0.76 -1.47 -2.63
CA ILE A 85 -0.44 -0.36 -1.70
C ILE A 85 -1.70 0.15 -1.00
N GLN A 86 -2.81 0.30 -1.74
CA GLN A 86 -4.09 0.71 -1.16
C GLN A 86 -4.62 -0.31 -0.13
N ARG A 87 -4.50 -1.60 -0.44
CA ARG A 87 -4.91 -2.68 0.45
C ARG A 87 -4.10 -2.67 1.75
N ASP A 88 -2.78 -2.47 1.66
CA ASP A 88 -1.89 -2.41 2.82
C ASP A 88 -2.18 -1.18 3.70
N TYR A 89 -2.42 -0.02 3.07
CA TYR A 89 -2.83 1.19 3.77
C TYR A 89 -4.10 0.95 4.61
N GLU A 90 -5.12 0.34 4.02
CA GLU A 90 -6.38 0.04 4.71
C GLU A 90 -6.23 -1.01 5.81
N ALA A 91 -5.38 -2.00 5.61
CA ALA A 91 -5.08 -3.01 6.62
C ALA A 91 -4.43 -2.36 7.86
N VAL A 92 -3.38 -1.56 7.65
CA VAL A 92 -2.70 -0.83 8.72
C VAL A 92 -3.66 0.11 9.45
N LYS A 93 -4.47 0.88 8.70
CA LYS A 93 -5.47 1.79 9.28
C LYS A 93 -6.46 1.06 10.18
N ARG A 94 -7.02 -0.06 9.70
CA ARG A 94 -7.94 -0.91 10.49
C ARG A 94 -7.30 -1.46 11.76
N HIS A 95 -6.03 -1.86 11.70
CA HIS A 95 -5.32 -2.36 12.88
C HIS A 95 -5.18 -1.28 13.96
N VAL A 96 -4.89 -0.02 13.60
CA VAL A 96 -4.84 1.08 14.58
C VAL A 96 -6.19 1.34 15.20
N GLU A 97 -7.23 1.52 14.37
CA GLU A 97 -8.58 1.84 14.82
C GLU A 97 -9.11 0.76 15.78
N ARG A 98 -8.86 -0.51 15.48
CA ARG A 98 -9.21 -1.63 16.36
C ARG A 98 -8.46 -1.58 17.69
N ASN A 99 -7.15 -1.36 17.69
CA ASN A 99 -6.35 -1.36 18.92
C ASN A 99 -6.69 -0.16 19.81
N VAL A 100 -6.89 1.02 19.23
CA VAL A 100 -7.32 2.23 19.97
C VAL A 100 -8.73 2.05 20.53
N GLY A 101 -9.68 1.51 19.74
CA GLY A 101 -11.05 1.25 20.19
C GLY A 101 -11.16 0.21 21.31
N LEU A 102 -10.29 -0.82 21.30
CA LEU A 102 -10.21 -1.82 22.37
C LEU A 102 -9.73 -1.22 23.69
N HIS A 103 -8.73 -0.32 23.66
CA HIS A 103 -8.26 0.36 24.87
C HIS A 103 -9.28 1.35 25.43
N ALA A 104 -9.99 2.09 24.57
CA ALA A 104 -11.08 3.00 24.99
C ALA A 104 -12.27 2.28 25.64
N SER A 105 -12.47 0.99 25.33
CA SER A 105 -13.51 0.15 25.91
C SER A 105 -13.11 -0.51 27.23
N ARG A 106 -11.82 -0.56 27.54
CA ARG A 106 -11.24 -1.24 28.73
C ARG A 106 -10.89 -0.27 29.87
N SER A 107 -10.98 1.04 29.60
CA SER A 107 -10.78 2.15 30.54
C SER A 107 -12.12 2.71 31.10
N ARG A 108 -13.25 2.07 30.73
CA ARG A 108 -14.58 2.25 31.34
C ARG A 108 -14.91 1.05 32.20
#